data_AF-A0A7K4B4Y7-F1
#
_entry.id   AF-A0A7K4B4Y7-F1
#
_cell.length_a   1.000
_cell.length_b   1.000
_cell.length_c   1.000
_cell.angle_alpha   90.00
_cell.angle_beta   90.00
_cell.angle_gamma   90.00
#
_symmetry.space_group_name_H-M   'P 1'
#
loop_
_entity.id
_entity.type
_entity.pdbx_description
1 polymer ?
#
loop_
_entity_poly.entity_id
_entity_poly.type
_entity_poly.pdbx_seq_one_letter_code
_entity_poly.pdbx_strand_id
1 'polypeptide(L)'
;MRATMTPQEIADRFVQKFGSLVSDVRVQERCEGVKKVPQKTVWMTVPRESINDAIAELISIDYPHLGVIAASDNGDMIDLLYHLQVFFGGKHEEICVVFTVKIPKSDPHVPTISGLIPGAVYSEREKQDMIGVTVD
;
A
#
# COMPACT_ATOMS: atom_id res chain seq x y z
N MET A 1 -7.44 15.13 12.41
CA MET A 1 -6.26 15.98 12.14
C MET A 1 -6.34 16.32 10.66
N ARG A 2 -6.27 17.59 10.24
CA ARG A 2 -6.37 17.94 8.80
C ARG A 2 -5.22 17.28 8.04
N ALA A 3 -5.44 16.85 6.80
CA ALA A 3 -4.37 16.35 5.94
C ALA A 3 -3.21 17.35 5.89
N THR A 4 -2.04 16.94 6.41
CA THR A 4 -0.85 17.80 6.50
C THR A 4 0.09 17.65 5.31
N MET A 5 -0.17 16.69 4.42
CA MET A 5 0.65 16.42 3.25
C MET A 5 -0.21 16.19 2.01
N THR A 6 0.31 16.61 0.86
CA THR A 6 -0.20 16.31 -0.46
C THR A 6 0.26 14.92 -0.94
N PRO A 7 -0.41 14.32 -1.94
CA PRO A 7 0.02 13.04 -2.50
C PRO A 7 1.45 13.07 -3.05
N GLN A 8 1.87 14.20 -3.63
CA GLN A 8 3.23 14.37 -4.16
C GLN A 8 4.26 14.41 -3.03
N GLU A 9 3.98 15.13 -1.93
CA GLU A 9 4.89 15.17 -0.78
C GLU A 9 5.05 13.79 -0.13
N ILE A 10 4.00 12.95 -0.12
CA ILE A 10 4.13 11.56 0.32
C ILE A 10 5.06 10.81 -0.62
N ALA A 11 4.83 10.87 -1.94
CA ALA A 11 5.68 10.19 -2.92
C ALA A 11 7.15 10.61 -2.82
N ASP A 12 7.42 11.92 -2.75
CA ASP A 12 8.76 12.48 -2.64
C ASP A 12 9.46 12.04 -1.35
N ARG A 13 8.73 12.00 -0.23
CA ARG A 13 9.26 11.52 1.06
C ARG A 13 9.69 10.06 0.99
N PHE A 14 8.91 9.20 0.33
CA PHE A 14 9.29 7.80 0.13
C PHE A 14 10.50 7.66 -0.79
N VAL A 15 10.55 8.40 -1.90
CA VAL A 15 11.72 8.41 -2.81
C VAL A 15 12.97 8.90 -2.08
N GLN A 16 12.87 9.96 -1.28
CA GLN A 16 13.99 10.50 -0.52
C GLN A 16 14.50 9.52 0.54
N LYS A 17 13.61 8.81 1.24
CA LYS A 17 13.98 7.90 2.33
C LYS A 17 14.50 6.55 1.82
N PHE A 18 13.85 5.98 0.82
CA PHE A 18 14.11 4.61 0.35
C PHE A 18 14.94 4.55 -0.93
N GLY A 19 15.12 5.67 -1.64
CA GLY A 19 15.96 5.75 -2.84
C GLY A 19 15.54 4.74 -3.89
N SER A 20 16.49 3.90 -4.32
CA SER A 20 16.28 2.87 -5.35
C SER A 20 15.39 1.71 -4.92
N LEU A 21 15.02 1.58 -3.63
CA LEU A 21 14.09 0.56 -3.16
C LEU A 21 12.63 0.89 -3.51
N VAL A 22 12.32 2.15 -3.81
CA VAL A 22 10.99 2.55 -4.27
C VAL A 22 11.04 2.75 -5.79
N SER A 23 10.09 2.15 -6.49
CA SER A 23 9.98 2.20 -7.96
C SER A 23 8.51 2.36 -8.39
N ASP A 24 8.27 2.52 -9.70
CA ASP A 24 6.92 2.67 -10.29
C ASP A 24 6.03 3.75 -9.61
N VAL A 25 6.66 4.82 -9.11
CA VAL A 25 5.98 5.88 -8.36
C VAL A 25 5.01 6.64 -9.25
N ARG A 26 3.73 6.62 -8.88
CA ARG A 26 2.67 7.31 -9.65
C ARG A 26 1.72 8.01 -8.69
N VAL A 27 1.65 9.33 -8.82
CA VAL A 27 0.61 10.14 -8.18
C VAL A 27 -0.55 10.29 -9.16
N GLN A 28 -1.72 9.80 -8.80
CA GLN A 28 -2.92 9.83 -9.63
C GLN A 28 -4.04 10.56 -8.92
N GLU A 29 -4.75 11.40 -9.67
CA GLU A 29 -6.03 11.95 -9.27
C GLU A 29 -7.10 11.43 -10.23
N ARG A 30 -8.16 10.85 -9.68
CA ARG A 30 -9.28 10.32 -10.45
C ARG A 30 -10.57 10.95 -9.97
N CYS A 31 -11.30 11.58 -10.89
CA CYS A 31 -12.61 12.17 -10.61
C CYS A 31 -13.72 11.23 -11.10
N GLU A 32 -13.70 9.98 -10.63
CA GLU A 32 -14.68 8.98 -11.05
C GLU A 32 -16.00 9.13 -10.29
N GLY A 33 -17.09 8.67 -10.90
CA GLY A 33 -18.44 8.81 -10.37
C GLY A 33 -19.18 10.08 -10.82
N VAL A 34 -20.48 10.14 -10.53
CA VAL A 34 -21.39 11.19 -11.04
C VAL A 34 -20.99 12.58 -10.57
N LYS A 35 -20.56 12.71 -9.30
CA LYS A 35 -20.20 14.00 -8.70
C LYS A 35 -18.78 14.46 -9.02
N LYS A 36 -17.98 13.65 -9.72
CA LYS A 36 -16.59 13.97 -10.11
C LYS A 36 -15.73 14.44 -8.93
N VAL A 37 -15.95 13.85 -7.76
CA VAL A 37 -15.15 14.16 -6.57
C VAL A 37 -13.76 13.54 -6.77
N PRO A 38 -12.68 14.32 -6.60
CA PRO A 38 -11.33 13.81 -6.81
C PRO A 38 -10.97 12.78 -5.73
N GLN A 39 -10.47 11.63 -6.18
CA GLN A 39 -9.82 10.63 -5.35
C GLN A 39 -8.34 10.63 -5.68
N LYS A 40 -7.51 10.76 -4.65
CA LYS A 40 -6.06 10.88 -4.79
C LYS A 40 -5.41 9.56 -4.38
N THR A 41 -4.53 9.05 -5.24
CA THR A 41 -3.82 7.81 -4.99
C THR A 41 -2.33 7.95 -5.28
N VAL A 42 -1.50 7.48 -4.36
CA VAL A 42 -0.05 7.33 -4.54
C VAL A 42 0.24 5.86 -4.69
N TRP A 43 0.77 5.46 -5.84
CA TRP A 43 1.20 4.10 -6.13
C TRP A 43 2.72 4.01 -6.04
N MET A 44 3.23 2.98 -5.40
CA MET A 44 4.67 2.71 -5.28
C MET A 44 4.91 1.20 -5.30
N THR A 45 5.93 0.76 -5.99
CA THR A 45 6.43 -0.62 -5.90
C THR A 45 7.59 -0.67 -4.91
N VAL A 46 7.56 -1.62 -3.98
CA VAL A 46 8.63 -1.88 -3.00
C VAL A 46 8.98 -3.38 -2.96
N PRO A 47 10.24 -3.74 -2.70
CA PRO A 47 10.62 -5.12 -2.40
C PRO A 47 9.85 -5.65 -1.19
N ARG A 48 9.59 -6.97 -1.16
CA ARG A 48 8.94 -7.62 -0.01
C ARG A 48 9.71 -7.42 1.28
N GLU A 49 11.03 -7.31 1.21
CA GLU A 49 11.92 -7.10 2.35
C GLU A 49 11.76 -5.70 2.97
N SER A 50 11.22 -4.74 2.21
CA SER A 50 11.05 -3.35 2.64
C SER A 50 9.61 -2.99 3.00
N ILE A 51 8.66 -3.93 2.89
CA ILE A 51 7.24 -3.62 3.14
C ILE A 51 7.00 -3.15 4.59
N ASN A 52 7.64 -3.78 5.59
CA ASN A 52 7.47 -3.39 6.98
C ASN A 52 8.02 -1.98 7.24
N ASP A 53 9.18 -1.65 6.66
CA ASP A 53 9.75 -0.30 6.76
C ASP A 53 8.88 0.74 6.05
N ALA A 54 8.30 0.40 4.90
CA ALA A 54 7.38 1.25 4.16
C ALA A 54 6.08 1.52 4.92
N ILE A 55 5.51 0.49 5.56
CA ILE A 55 4.34 0.60 6.43
C ILE A 55 4.68 1.44 7.68
N ALA A 56 5.82 1.19 8.31
CA ALA A 56 6.27 1.97 9.48
C ALA A 56 6.48 3.45 9.12
N GLU A 57 7.04 3.74 7.94
CA GLU A 57 7.14 5.11 7.45
C GLU A 57 5.77 5.74 7.23
N LEU A 58 4.82 5.00 6.65
CA LEU A 58 3.46 5.51 6.45
C LEU A 58 2.79 5.80 7.80
N ILE A 59 2.93 4.91 8.79
CA ILE A 59 2.45 5.12 10.17
C ILE A 59 3.04 6.39 10.80
N SER A 60 4.30 6.72 10.49
CA SER A 60 4.93 7.96 10.97
C SER A 60 4.34 9.24 10.37
N ILE A 61 3.67 9.14 9.21
CA ILE A 61 2.94 10.24 8.58
C ILE A 61 1.55 10.36 9.20
N ASP A 62 0.81 9.25 9.21
CA ASP A 62 -0.49 9.09 9.84
C ASP A 62 -0.80 7.59 9.97
N TYR A 63 -1.37 7.15 11.10
CA TYR A 63 -1.65 5.73 11.29
C TYR A 63 -2.72 5.28 10.29
N PRO A 64 -2.41 4.44 9.29
CA PRO A 64 -3.28 4.25 8.15
C PRO A 64 -4.44 3.30 8.47
N HIS A 65 -5.57 3.54 7.82
CA HIS A 65 -6.61 2.53 7.70
C HIS A 65 -6.23 1.55 6.59
N LEU A 66 -6.06 0.27 6.93
CA LEU A 66 -5.86 -0.78 5.93
C LEU A 66 -7.23 -1.13 5.33
N GLY A 67 -7.43 -0.79 4.05
CA GLY A 67 -8.66 -1.12 3.33
C GLY A 67 -8.67 -2.60 2.89
N VAL A 68 -7.62 -3.01 2.19
CA VAL A 68 -7.47 -4.39 1.69
C VAL A 68 -6.02 -4.64 1.26
N ILE A 69 -5.52 -5.86 1.44
CA ILE A 69 -4.41 -6.37 0.64
C ILE A 69 -5.05 -7.02 -0.57
N ALA A 70 -4.91 -6.48 -1.78
CA ALA A 70 -5.39 -7.12 -3.00
C ALA A 70 -4.27 -7.98 -3.60
N ALA A 71 -4.62 -8.91 -4.49
CA ALA A 71 -3.66 -9.74 -5.19
C ALA A 71 -3.98 -9.78 -6.69
N SER A 72 -2.94 -9.77 -7.51
CA SER A 72 -3.03 -10.03 -8.96
C SER A 72 -2.11 -11.18 -9.33
N ASP A 73 -2.66 -12.18 -10.02
CA ASP A 73 -1.87 -13.24 -10.65
C ASP A 73 -1.39 -12.76 -12.02
N ASN A 74 -0.08 -12.54 -12.15
CA ASN A 74 0.57 -12.03 -13.36
C ASN A 74 1.47 -13.09 -14.00
N GLY A 75 1.03 -14.34 -14.07
CA GLY A 75 1.77 -15.42 -14.71
C GLY A 75 2.79 -16.03 -13.76
N ASP A 76 4.07 -15.68 -13.89
CA ASP A 76 5.14 -16.19 -13.02
C ASP A 76 5.27 -15.41 -11.70
N MET A 77 4.61 -14.26 -11.63
CA MET A 77 4.62 -13.34 -10.48
C MET A 77 3.23 -13.20 -9.86
N ILE A 78 3.21 -12.95 -8.56
CA ILE A 78 2.05 -12.51 -7.80
C ILE A 78 2.33 -11.08 -7.35
N ASP A 79 1.43 -10.16 -7.64
CA ASP A 79 1.50 -8.78 -7.15
C ASP A 79 0.54 -8.64 -5.96
N LEU A 80 1.08 -8.34 -4.79
CA LEU A 80 0.30 -7.96 -3.61
C LEU A 80 0.20 -6.44 -3.55
N LEU A 81 -1.02 -5.91 -3.43
CA LEU A 81 -1.30 -4.48 -3.40
C LEU A 81 -1.90 -4.10 -2.05
N TYR A 82 -1.14 -3.40 -1.24
CA TYR A 82 -1.54 -2.96 0.09
C TYR A 82 -2.25 -1.60 -0.03
N HIS A 83 -3.59 -1.60 0.01
CA HIS A 83 -4.39 -0.38 -0.09
C HIS A 83 -4.59 0.24 1.29
N LEU A 84 -3.88 1.32 1.58
CA LEU A 84 -3.87 2.02 2.86
C LEU A 84 -4.42 3.43 2.69
N GLN A 85 -5.20 3.91 3.65
CA GLN A 85 -5.75 5.27 3.63
C GLN A 85 -5.15 6.07 4.77
N VAL A 86 -4.56 7.21 4.45
CA VAL A 86 -4.09 8.22 5.42
C VAL A 86 -4.96 9.47 5.34
N PHE A 87 -4.95 10.25 6.41
CA PHE A 87 -5.75 11.46 6.59
C PHE A 87 -7.26 11.22 6.45
N PHE A 88 -7.71 10.03 6.88
CA PHE A 88 -9.12 9.69 6.89
C PHE A 88 -9.87 10.34 8.07
N GLY A 89 -11.20 10.35 8.01
CA GLY A 89 -12.08 10.94 9.04
C GLY A 89 -12.62 12.33 8.67
N GLY A 90 -12.02 12.99 7.69
CA GLY A 90 -12.61 14.12 6.96
C GLY A 90 -13.34 13.64 5.70
N LYS A 91 -14.33 14.39 5.23
CA LYS A 91 -15.08 14.03 4.02
C LYS A 91 -14.23 14.34 2.77
N HIS A 92 -13.78 13.30 2.06
CA HIS A 92 -12.97 13.40 0.82
C HIS A 92 -11.58 14.01 1.05
N GLU A 93 -11.04 13.83 2.26
CA GLU A 93 -9.69 14.29 2.61
C GLU A 93 -8.66 13.16 2.51
N GLU A 94 -9.12 11.91 2.44
CA GLU A 94 -8.28 10.73 2.46
C GLU A 94 -7.38 10.65 1.22
N ILE A 95 -6.13 10.24 1.44
CA ILE A 95 -5.20 9.87 0.37
C ILE A 95 -5.00 8.37 0.45
N CYS A 96 -5.25 7.69 -0.66
CA CYS A 96 -4.97 6.27 -0.79
C CYS A 96 -3.48 6.08 -1.14
N VAL A 97 -2.75 5.33 -0.34
CA VAL A 97 -1.38 4.91 -0.61
C VAL A 97 -1.42 3.42 -0.92
N VAL A 98 -0.88 3.04 -2.06
CA VAL A 98 -0.81 1.66 -2.52
C VAL A 98 0.64 1.23 -2.64
N PHE A 99 1.05 0.28 -1.81
CA PHE A 99 2.32 -0.43 -1.99
C PHE A 99 2.08 -1.68 -2.82
N THR A 100 2.83 -1.84 -3.90
CA THR A 100 2.87 -3.05 -4.71
C THR A 100 4.12 -3.84 -4.34
N VAL A 101 3.94 -5.09 -3.93
CA VAL A 101 5.01 -6.06 -3.67
C VAL A 101 4.87 -7.18 -4.69
N LYS A 102 5.89 -7.36 -5.53
CA LYS A 102 5.90 -8.40 -6.56
C LYS A 102 6.73 -9.57 -6.07
N ILE A 103 6.12 -10.76 -5.97
CA ILE A 103 6.79 -11.98 -5.50
C ILE A 103 6.71 -13.08 -6.57
N PRO A 104 7.78 -13.87 -6.78
CA PRO A 104 7.74 -14.97 -7.74
C PRO A 104 6.92 -16.14 -7.19
N LYS A 105 6.16 -16.83 -8.04
CA LYS A 105 5.42 -18.04 -7.64
C LYS A 105 6.33 -19.18 -7.19
N SER A 106 7.59 -19.19 -7.64
CA SER A 106 8.58 -20.16 -7.18
C SER A 106 9.06 -19.93 -5.75
N ASP A 107 8.83 -18.73 -5.20
CA ASP A 107 9.13 -18.38 -3.81
C ASP A 107 8.09 -17.35 -3.29
N PRO A 108 6.85 -17.78 -3.03
CA PRO A 108 5.72 -16.89 -2.78
C PRO A 108 5.65 -16.42 -1.33
N HIS A 109 6.78 -16.03 -0.74
CA HIS A 109 6.90 -15.55 0.63
C HIS A 109 6.83 -14.02 0.72
N VAL A 110 6.19 -13.52 1.78
CA VAL A 110 6.09 -12.09 2.12
C VAL A 110 5.97 -11.89 3.63
N PRO A 111 6.63 -10.89 4.24
CA PRO A 111 6.52 -10.69 5.68
C PRO A 111 5.16 -10.16 6.09
N THR A 112 4.73 -10.56 7.29
CA THR A 112 3.54 -10.05 7.93
C THR A 112 3.72 -8.59 8.32
N ILE A 113 2.69 -7.79 8.02
CA ILE A 113 2.54 -6.43 8.52
C ILE A 113 1.64 -6.41 9.78
N SER A 114 1.12 -7.55 10.21
CA SER A 114 0.22 -7.67 11.37
C SER A 114 0.84 -7.21 12.69
N GLY A 115 2.19 -7.21 12.79
CA GLY A 115 2.90 -6.62 13.92
C GLY A 115 2.79 -5.09 13.99
N LEU A 116 2.51 -4.43 12.87
CA LEU A 116 2.32 -2.98 12.76
C LEU A 116 0.84 -2.60 12.67
N ILE A 117 0.05 -3.39 11.93
CA ILE A 117 -1.38 -3.19 11.72
C ILE A 117 -2.10 -4.51 12.05
N PRO A 118 -2.56 -4.72 13.29
CA PRO A 118 -3.12 -6.01 13.74
C PRO A 118 -4.26 -6.55 12.87
N GLY A 119 -5.05 -5.68 12.25
CA GLY A 119 -6.16 -6.06 11.36
C GLY A 119 -5.71 -6.70 10.03
N ALA A 120 -4.43 -6.59 9.66
CA ALA A 120 -3.91 -7.15 8.42
C ALA A 120 -4.00 -8.68 8.37
N VAL A 121 -3.98 -9.35 9.53
CA VAL A 121 -4.00 -10.81 9.66
C VAL A 121 -5.12 -11.47 8.87
N TYR A 122 -6.29 -10.83 8.78
CA TYR A 122 -7.42 -11.39 8.03
C TYR A 122 -7.21 -11.32 6.52
N SER A 123 -6.68 -10.20 6.02
CA SER A 123 -6.39 -10.04 4.60
C SER A 123 -5.20 -10.90 4.18
N GLU A 124 -4.19 -11.01 5.04
CA GLU A 124 -3.03 -11.91 4.87
C GLU A 124 -3.47 -13.39 4.79
N ARG A 125 -4.31 -13.85 5.73
CA ARG A 125 -4.86 -15.22 5.71
C ARG A 125 -5.72 -15.50 4.50
N GLU A 126 -6.54 -14.53 4.08
CA GLU A 126 -7.29 -14.67 2.83
C GLU A 126 -6.35 -14.88 1.63
N LYS A 127 -5.15 -14.28 1.62
CA LYS A 127 -4.23 -14.43 0.48
C LYS A 127 -3.47 -15.74 0.55
N GLN A 128 -3.18 -16.22 1.74
CA GLN A 128 -2.70 -17.58 1.93
C GLN A 128 -3.72 -18.60 1.39
N ASP A 129 -5.00 -18.43 1.74
CA ASP A 129 -6.07 -19.37 1.35
C ASP A 129 -6.44 -19.30 -0.13
N MET A 130 -6.52 -18.09 -0.72
CA MET A 130 -7.03 -17.89 -2.08
C MET A 130 -5.95 -17.81 -3.16
N ILE A 131 -4.75 -17.34 -2.81
CA ILE A 131 -3.67 -17.05 -3.77
C ILE A 131 -2.47 -18.00 -3.58
N GLY A 132 -2.33 -18.61 -2.40
CA GLY A 132 -1.24 -19.54 -2.10
C GLY A 132 0.08 -18.84 -1.74
N VAL A 133 0.03 -17.58 -1.29
CA VAL A 133 1.20 -16.91 -0.71
C VAL A 133 1.48 -17.47 0.68
N THR A 134 2.73 -17.43 1.13
CA THR A 134 3.12 -17.72 2.51
C THR A 134 3.47 -16.41 3.20
N VAL A 135 2.88 -16.17 4.37
CA VAL A 135 3.14 -14.96 5.15
C VAL A 135 4.05 -15.33 6.33
N ASP A 136 5.23 -14.69 6.41
CA ASP A 136 6.27 -14.97 7.41
C ASP A 136 6.41 -13.91 8.53
#